data_AF-A0A176YQL1-F1
#
_entry.id   AF-A0A176YQL1-F1
#
_cell.length_a   1.000
_cell.length_b   1.000
_cell.length_c   1.000
_cell.angle_alpha   90.00
_cell.angle_beta   90.00
_cell.angle_gamma   90.00
#
_symmetry.space_group_name_H-M   'P 1'
#
loop_
_entity.id
_entity.type
_entity.pdbx_description
1 polymer ?
#
loop_
_entity_poly.entity_id
_entity_poly.type
_entity_poly.pdbx_seq_one_letter_code
_entity_poly.pdbx_strand_id
1 'polypeptide(L)' 'MNSPRDDEFIRNRIKQGKQGAMPAFDGAFTDAQIDQIVKYIRALKPREG' A
#
# COMPACT_ATOMS: atom_id res chain seq x y z
N MET A 1 4.77 -17.95 5.22
CA MET A 1 4.00 -17.56 6.43
C MET A 1 3.15 -16.35 6.06
N ASN A 2 1.83 -16.51 6.06
CA ASN A 2 0.86 -15.48 5.66
C ASN A 2 0.79 -14.39 6.74
N SER A 3 1.74 -13.46 6.76
CA SER A 3 1.52 -12.21 7.50
C SER A 3 0.24 -11.58 6.93
N PRO A 4 -0.76 -11.27 7.76
CA PRO A 4 -1.94 -10.58 7.27
C PRO A 4 -1.46 -9.25 6.69
N ARG A 5 -1.52 -9.12 5.36
CA ARG A 5 -1.35 -7.84 4.68
C ARG A 5 -2.64 -7.07 4.88
N ASP A 6 -2.92 -6.70 6.12
CA ASP A 6 -4.05 -5.86 6.52
C ASP A 6 -3.86 -4.42 6.01
N ASP A 7 -4.88 -3.60 6.17
CA ASP A 7 -4.87 -2.23 5.63
C ASP A 7 -3.77 -1.38 6.27
N GLU A 8 -3.49 -1.60 7.56
CA GLU A 8 -2.42 -0.91 8.27
C GLU A 8 -1.04 -1.30 7.74
N PHE A 9 -0.80 -2.58 7.49
CA PHE A 9 0.44 -3.04 6.86
C PHE A 9 0.64 -2.42 5.49
N ILE A 10 -0.40 -2.40 4.64
CA ILE A 10 -0.31 -1.81 3.30
C ILE A 10 -0.09 -0.30 3.39
N ARG A 11 -0.80 0.40 4.29
CA ARG A 11 -0.62 1.84 4.56
C ARG A 11 0.81 2.15 4.97
N ASN A 12 1.35 1.41 5.93
CA ASN A 12 2.73 1.57 6.40
C ASN A 12 3.73 1.29 5.29
N ARG A 13 3.47 0.29 4.43
CA ARG A 13 4.34 -0.01 3.29
C ARG A 13 4.36 1.10 2.25
N ILE A 14 3.23 1.75 1.98
CA ILE A 14 3.15 2.90 1.08
C ILE A 14 3.86 4.11 1.68
N LYS A 15 3.61 4.41 2.96
CA LYS A 15 4.25 5.54 3.65
C LYS A 15 5.76 5.40 3.71
N GLN A 16 6.24 4.28 4.23
CA GLN A 16 7.67 4.07 4.51
C GLN A 16 8.47 3.52 3.32
N GLY A 17 7.79 3.17 2.21
CA GLY A 17 8.42 2.44 1.10
C GLY A 17 8.91 1.07 1.55
N LYS A 18 9.72 0.37 0.75
CA LYS A 18 10.48 -0.87 1.05
C LYS A 18 11.90 -0.70 0.54
N GLN A 19 12.87 -0.66 1.44
CA GLN A 19 14.29 -0.50 1.09
C GLN A 19 14.69 -1.46 -0.05
N GLY A 20 15.24 -0.90 -1.13
CA GLY A 20 15.71 -1.64 -2.32
C GLY A 20 14.62 -2.13 -3.27
N ALA A 21 13.32 -1.87 -3.03
CA ALA A 21 12.24 -2.37 -3.88
C ALA A 21 11.08 -1.38 -4.11
N MET A 22 10.84 -0.44 -3.18
CA MET A 22 9.74 0.52 -3.26
C MET A 22 10.15 1.83 -2.56
N PRO A 23 9.98 3.00 -3.20
CA PRO A 23 10.22 4.28 -2.54
C PRO A 23 9.14 4.58 -1.49
N ALA A 24 9.47 5.46 -0.54
CA ALA A 24 8.50 6.04 0.40
C ALA A 24 7.63 7.08 -0.30
N PHE A 25 6.34 7.12 0.05
CA PHE A 25 5.38 8.06 -0.54
C PHE A 25 4.75 9.01 0.50
N ASP A 26 5.22 9.02 1.74
CA ASP A 26 4.76 9.92 2.80
C ASP A 26 4.98 11.41 2.51
N GLY A 27 5.99 11.76 1.71
CA GLY A 27 6.21 13.13 1.21
C GLY A 27 5.42 13.48 -0.07
N ALA A 28 4.80 12.50 -0.72
CA ALA A 28 4.11 12.68 -2.01
C ALA A 28 2.58 12.72 -1.87
N PHE A 29 2.03 12.03 -0.88
CA PHE A 29 0.59 11.90 -0.66
C PHE A 29 0.20 12.21 0.78
N THR A 30 -0.97 12.82 0.97
CA THR A 30 -1.57 12.98 2.31
C THR A 30 -2.09 11.64 2.84
N ASP A 31 -2.28 11.54 4.16
CA ASP A 31 -2.84 10.32 4.77
C ASP A 31 -4.19 9.92 4.16
N ALA A 32 -5.04 10.90 3.84
CA ALA A 32 -6.32 10.65 3.20
C ALA A 32 -6.17 10.10 1.77
N GLN A 33 -5.16 10.54 1.02
CA GLN A 33 -4.85 10.01 -0.31
C GLN A 33 -4.27 8.58 -0.22
N ILE A 34 -3.44 8.30 0.79
CA ILE A 34 -2.92 6.96 1.02
C ILE A 34 -4.05 5.99 1.34
N ASP A 35 -5.06 6.40 2.11
CA ASP A 35 -6.24 5.56 2.36
C ASP A 35 -7.03 5.23 1.09
N GLN A 36 -7.12 6.17 0.15
CA GLN A 36 -7.73 5.92 -1.16
C GLN A 36 -6.90 4.93 -1.98
N ILE A 37 -5.56 5.00 -1.92
CA ILE A 37 -4.68 4.03 -2.58
C ILE A 37 -4.87 2.63 -1.98
N VAL A 38 -4.97 2.50 -0.65
CA VAL A 38 -5.24 1.21 0.01
C VAL A 38 -6.57 0.64 -0.48
N LYS A 39 -7.64 1.45 -0.50
CA LYS A 39 -8.95 1.04 -1.03
C LYS A 39 -8.87 0.60 -2.49
N TYR A 40 -8.14 1.33 -3.33
CA TYR A 40 -7.93 0.96 -4.72
C TYR A 40 -7.22 -0.40 -4.85
N ILE A 41 -6.13 -0.62 -4.10
CA ILE A 41 -5.40 -1.90 -4.07
C ILE A 41 -6.32 -3.05 -3.66
N ARG A 42 -7.21 -2.85 -2.68
CA ARG A 42 -8.19 -3.88 -2.26
C ARG A 42 -9.25 -4.18 -3.31
N ALA A 43 -9.60 -3.19 -4.12
CA ALA A 43 -10.55 -3.35 -5.22
C ALA A 43 -9.94 -4.01 -6.46
N LEU A 44 -8.60 -4.15 -6.53
CA LEU A 44 -7.94 -4.85 -7.63
C LEU A 44 -8.36 -6.32 -7.63
N LYS A 45 -9.08 -6.72 -8.67
CA LYS A 45 -9.36 -8.13 -8.92
C LYS A 45 -8.04 -8.86 -9.24
N PRO A 46 -7.91 -10.15 -8.89
CA PRO A 46 -6.83 -10.97 -9.42
C PRO A 46 -6.83 -10.83 -10.94
N ARG A 47 -5.67 -10.49 -11.51
CA ARG A 47 -5.55 -10.45 -12.97
C ARG A 47 -5.75 -11.88 -13.47
N GLU A 48 -6.86 -12.16 -14.14
CA GLU A 48 -7.04 -13.42 -14.86
C GLU A 48 -5.91 -13.48 -15.91
N GLY A 49 -5.06 -14.48 -15.77
CA GLY A 49 -3.87 -14.69 -16.58
C GLY A 49 -4.19 -15.34 -17.90
#